data_AF-A0A5D3BU82-F1
#
_entry.id   AF-A0A5D3BU82-F1
#
_cell.length_a   1.000
_cell.length_b   1.000
_cell.length_c   1.000
_cell.angle_alpha   90.00
_cell.angle_beta   90.00
_cell.angle_gamma   90.00
#
_symmetry.space_group_name_H-M   'P 1'
#
loop_
_entity.id
_entity.type
_entity.pdbx_description
1 polymer ?
#
loop_
_entity_poly.entity_id
_entity_poly.type
_entity_poly.pdbx_seq_one_letter_code
_entity_poly.pdbx_strand_id
1 'polypeptide(L)'
;MLELQSRPTLEGSQPLSEDEICDQVLGRRPYYSKGLGWGPKPKARRTTSASSSSTSCLQSTQKKIELQAKLNEALERIQVQDRNHQALASQSETNAKADRRLHSCTTGTTT
;
A
#
# COMPACT_ATOMS: atom_id res chain seq x y z
N MET A 1 -39.51 3.12 -10.61
CA MET A 1 -39.12 4.53 -10.44
C MET A 1 -40.20 5.18 -9.59
N LEU A 2 -39.85 5.72 -8.42
CA LEU A 2 -40.79 6.48 -7.59
C LEU A 2 -40.58 7.96 -7.92
N GLU A 3 -41.48 8.52 -8.71
CA GLU A 3 -41.50 9.95 -9.01
C GLU A 3 -41.92 10.72 -7.75
N LEU A 4 -41.02 11.53 -7.21
CA LEU A 4 -41.36 12.53 -6.20
C LEU A 4 -42.16 13.63 -6.91
N GLN A 5 -43.47 13.64 -6.74
CA GLN A 5 -44.30 14.76 -7.16
C GLN A 5 -43.94 15.98 -6.31
N SER A 6 -43.02 16.81 -6.79
CA SER A 6 -42.75 18.13 -6.22
C SER A 6 -43.95 19.03 -6.52
N ARG A 7 -44.64 19.43 -5.46
CA ARG A 7 -45.72 20.42 -5.48
C ARG A 7 -45.18 21.73 -6.11
N PRO A 8 -45.97 22.48 -6.88
CA PRO A 8 -45.46 23.64 -7.60
C PRO A 8 -44.87 24.65 -6.61
N THR A 9 -43.57 24.92 -6.72
CA THR A 9 -42.93 26.03 -6.02
C THR A 9 -43.58 27.31 -6.51
N LEU A 10 -44.18 28.07 -5.60
CA LEU A 10 -44.83 29.34 -5.93
C LEU A 10 -43.71 30.34 -6.24
N GLU A 11 -43.34 30.45 -7.52
CA GLU A 11 -42.34 31.38 -8.05
C GLU A 11 -42.70 32.81 -7.63
N GLY A 12 -42.06 33.29 -6.56
CA GLY A 12 -42.27 34.63 -6.00
C GLY A 12 -42.39 34.71 -4.47
N SER A 13 -42.48 33.60 -3.74
CA SER A 13 -42.42 33.64 -2.26
C SER A 13 -40.99 33.67 -1.75
N GLN A 14 -40.68 34.59 -0.84
CA GLN A 14 -39.39 34.67 -0.15
C GLN A 14 -39.08 33.32 0.53
N PRO A 15 -37.84 32.79 0.41
CA PRO A 15 -37.52 31.48 0.99
C PRO A 15 -37.75 31.51 2.50
N LEU A 16 -38.53 30.56 2.99
CA LEU A 16 -38.77 30.37 4.42
C LEU A 16 -37.44 30.05 5.12
N SER A 17 -37.26 30.56 6.34
CA SER A 17 -36.07 30.20 7.12
C SER A 17 -36.14 28.73 7.54
N GLU A 18 -34.99 28.13 7.81
CA GLU A 18 -34.89 26.73 8.23
C GLU A 18 -35.78 26.42 9.45
N ASP A 19 -35.85 27.35 10.41
CA ASP A 19 -36.69 27.24 11.60
C ASP A 19 -38.18 27.26 11.27
N GLU A 20 -38.56 28.12 10.31
CA GLU A 20 -39.95 28.26 9.86
C GLU A 20 -40.42 27.04 9.06
N ILE A 21 -39.52 26.43 8.30
CA ILE A 21 -39.74 25.14 7.62
C ILE A 21 -39.90 24.02 8.66
N CYS A 22 -39.03 23.98 9.68
CA CYS A 22 -39.10 22.97 10.75
C CYS A 22 -40.43 23.06 11.50
N ASP A 23 -40.88 24.26 11.85
CA ASP A 23 -42.16 24.49 12.51
C ASP A 23 -43.37 24.08 11.64
N GLN A 24 -43.28 24.26 10.32
CA GLN A 24 -44.35 23.88 9.40
C GLN A 24 -44.43 22.36 9.18
N VAL A 25 -43.27 21.69 9.09
CA VAL A 25 -43.19 20.23 8.84
C VAL A 25 -43.38 19.41 10.11
N LEU A 26 -42.73 19.80 11.20
CA LEU A 26 -42.74 19.07 12.47
C LEU A 26 -43.83 19.59 13.43
N GLY A 27 -44.42 20.74 13.13
CA GLY A 27 -45.35 21.46 14.01
C GLY A 27 -44.61 22.30 15.05
N ARG A 28 -45.20 23.42 15.49
CA ARG A 28 -44.64 24.37 16.49
C ARG A 28 -44.45 23.80 17.91
N ARG A 29 -44.54 22.49 18.13
CA ARG A 29 -44.59 21.89 19.47
C ARG A 29 -43.40 20.96 19.72
N PRO A 30 -42.38 21.36 20.48
CA PRO A 30 -41.23 20.52 20.76
C PRO A 30 -41.56 19.57 21.93
N TYR A 31 -42.35 18.53 21.69
CA TYR A 31 -42.71 17.59 22.77
C TYR A 31 -41.93 16.28 22.77
N TYR A 32 -40.97 16.09 21.85
CA TYR A 32 -40.25 14.83 21.73
C TYR A 32 -38.75 15.01 21.52
N SER A 33 -38.10 15.67 22.48
CA SER A 33 -36.63 15.63 22.65
C SER A 33 -36.25 15.16 24.06
N LYS A 34 -36.89 14.10 24.55
CA LYS A 34 -36.45 13.34 25.73
C LYS A 34 -36.48 11.85 25.43
N GLY A 35 -35.45 11.38 24.73
CA GLY A 35 -35.21 9.97 24.42
C GLY A 35 -33.91 9.42 25.01
N LEU A 36 -33.24 10.15 25.90
CA LEU A 36 -32.10 9.63 26.66
C LEU A 36 -32.62 8.82 27.86
N GLY A 37 -32.98 7.57 27.58
CA GLY A 37 -32.83 6.46 28.52
C GLY A 37 -33.97 6.20 29.50
N TRP A 38 -34.84 5.25 29.15
CA TRP A 38 -35.54 4.39 30.12
C TRP A 38 -35.65 2.97 29.54
N GLY A 39 -34.54 2.23 29.56
CA GLY A 39 -34.48 0.81 29.24
C GLY A 39 -33.29 0.17 29.94
N PRO A 40 -33.36 -1.10 30.38
CA PRO A 40 -32.26 -1.74 31.09
C PRO A 40 -30.97 -1.63 30.28
N LYS A 41 -29.89 -1.12 30.91
CA LYS A 41 -28.56 -0.99 30.30
C LYS A 41 -28.23 -2.30 29.58
N PRO A 42 -27.99 -2.29 28.25
CA PRO A 42 -27.56 -3.49 27.57
C PRO A 42 -26.31 -3.99 28.29
N LYS A 43 -26.35 -5.17 28.89
CA LYS A 43 -25.14 -5.81 29.40
C LYS A 43 -24.28 -6.00 28.17
N ALA A 44 -23.19 -5.22 28.09
CA ALA A 44 -22.29 -5.23 26.95
C ALA A 44 -21.93 -6.69 26.66
N ARG A 45 -22.50 -7.25 25.60
CA ARG A 45 -22.04 -8.50 25.03
C ARG A 45 -20.62 -8.20 24.62
N ARG A 46 -19.67 -8.71 25.39
CA ARG A 46 -18.25 -8.61 25.10
C ARG A 46 -18.04 -9.40 23.80
N THR A 47 -18.15 -8.72 22.66
CA THR A 47 -17.69 -9.24 21.38
C THR A 47 -16.18 -9.32 21.49
N THR A 48 -15.67 -10.46 21.95
CA THR A 48 -14.29 -10.87 21.73
C THR A 48 -14.14 -11.19 20.25
N SER A 49 -14.10 -10.14 19.44
CA SER A 49 -13.60 -10.15 18.07
C SER A 49 -12.29 -9.37 18.08
N ALA A 50 -11.30 -9.90 18.81
CA ALA A 50 -9.97 -9.30 18.97
C ALA A 50 -8.84 -10.27 18.60
N SER A 51 -9.13 -11.25 17.74
CA SER A 51 -8.17 -12.33 17.42
C SER A 51 -7.74 -12.38 15.95
N SER A 52 -8.41 -11.66 15.05
CA SER A 52 -8.06 -11.63 13.62
C SER A 52 -7.00 -10.57 13.26
N SER A 53 -6.77 -9.56 14.12
CA SER A 53 -5.77 -8.52 13.88
C SER A 53 -4.35 -8.91 14.29
N SER A 54 -4.20 -9.77 15.31
CA SER A 54 -2.88 -10.16 15.83
C SER A 54 -2.19 -11.24 14.99
N THR A 55 -2.96 -12.12 14.33
CA THR A 55 -2.41 -13.17 13.45
C THR A 55 -1.89 -12.60 12.12
N SER A 56 -2.60 -11.62 11.54
CA SER A 56 -2.22 -10.97 10.27
C SER A 56 -0.93 -10.13 10.40
N CYS A 57 -0.76 -9.44 11.53
CA CYS A 57 0.46 -8.66 11.84
C CYS A 57 1.71 -9.56 11.93
N LEU A 58 1.60 -10.71 12.62
CA LEU A 58 2.70 -11.67 12.75
C LEU A 58 3.05 -12.30 11.40
N GLN A 59 2.05 -12.68 10.60
CA GLN A 59 2.26 -13.23 9.27
C GLN A 59 2.94 -12.22 8.32
N SER A 60 2.59 -10.93 8.42
CA SER A 60 3.23 -9.86 7.66
C SER A 60 4.71 -9.68 8.06
N THR A 61 5.00 -9.71 9.36
CA THR A 61 6.37 -9.59 9.88
C THR A 61 7.24 -10.77 9.43
N GLN A 62 6.70 -12.00 9.46
CA GLN A 62 7.41 -13.18 8.97
C GLN A 62 7.75 -13.09 7.48
N LYS A 63 6.80 -12.67 6.64
CA LYS A 63 7.05 -12.47 5.20
C LYS A 63 8.09 -11.39 4.93
N LYS A 64 8.11 -10.31 5.73
CA LYS A 64 9.12 -9.26 5.63
C LYS A 64 10.53 -9.81 5.90
N ILE A 65 10.70 -10.65 6.92
CA ILE A 65 11.98 -11.29 7.26
C ILE A 65 12.41 -12.23 6.13
N GLU A 66 11.50 -13.04 5.59
CA GLU A 66 11.79 -13.94 4.47
C GLU A 66 12.25 -13.18 3.21
N LEU A 67 11.57 -12.10 2.87
CA LEU A 67 11.95 -11.25 1.73
C LEU A 67 13.29 -10.56 1.95
N GLN A 68 13.58 -10.12 3.18
CA GLN A 68 14.88 -9.53 3.51
C GLN A 68 16.02 -10.55 3.34
N ALA A 69 15.81 -11.79 3.77
CA ALA A 69 16.79 -12.86 3.60
C ALA A 69 17.05 -13.16 2.11
N LYS A 70 15.98 -13.26 1.30
CA LYS A 70 16.08 -13.46 -0.16
C LYS A 70 16.82 -12.31 -0.85
N LEU A 71 16.58 -11.08 -0.43
CA LEU A 71 17.27 -9.91 -0.97
C LEU A 71 18.77 -9.94 -0.65
N ASN A 72 19.14 -10.28 0.58
CA ASN A 72 20.54 -10.41 0.98
C ASN A 72 21.25 -11.54 0.20
N GLU A 73 20.59 -12.68 0.02
CA GLU A 73 21.14 -13.80 -0.77
C GLU A 73 21.36 -13.40 -2.24
N ALA A 74 20.42 -12.67 -2.84
CA ALA A 74 20.57 -12.17 -4.21
C ALA A 74 21.75 -11.20 -4.36
N LEU A 75 21.95 -10.32 -3.37
CA LEU A 75 23.07 -9.38 -3.37
C LEU A 75 24.43 -10.10 -3.28
N GLU A 76 24.55 -11.12 -2.42
CA GLU A 76 25.77 -11.93 -2.34
C GLU A 76 26.06 -12.65 -3.66
N ARG A 77 25.03 -13.20 -4.32
CA ARG A 77 25.17 -13.84 -5.63
C ARG A 77 25.69 -12.87 -6.70
N ILE A 78 25.15 -11.65 -6.75
CA ILE A 78 25.61 -10.60 -7.68
C ILE A 78 27.06 -10.25 -7.38
N GLN A 79 27.42 -10.04 -6.12
CA GLN A 79 28.78 -9.68 -5.75
C GLN A 79 29.80 -10.77 -6.12
N VAL A 80 29.46 -12.04 -5.91
CA VAL A 80 30.30 -13.17 -6.33
C VAL A 80 30.43 -13.22 -7.86
N GLN A 81 29.34 -12.97 -8.58
CA GLN A 81 29.34 -12.94 -10.03
C GLN A 81 30.24 -11.81 -10.58
N ASP A 82 30.17 -10.63 -10.00
CA ASP A 82 31.01 -9.48 -10.39
C ASP A 82 32.49 -9.76 -10.18
N ARG A 83 32.86 -10.36 -9.05
CA ARG A 83 34.24 -10.79 -8.79
C ARG A 83 34.72 -11.81 -9.82
N ASN A 84 33.85 -12.76 -10.19
CA ASN A 84 34.17 -13.76 -11.20
C ASN A 84 34.40 -13.13 -12.58
N HIS A 85 33.49 -12.25 -13.01
CA HIS A 85 33.63 -11.51 -14.27
C HIS A 85 34.91 -10.68 -14.30
N GLN A 86 35.24 -10.00 -13.21
CA GLN A 86 36.47 -9.22 -13.09
C GLN A 86 37.72 -10.10 -13.19
N ALA A 87 37.72 -11.27 -12.55
CA ALA A 87 38.83 -12.23 -12.64
C ALA A 87 38.99 -12.79 -14.05
N LEU A 88 37.89 -13.15 -14.72
CA LEU A 88 37.90 -13.62 -16.11
C LEU A 88 38.39 -12.54 -17.06
N ALA A 89 37.96 -11.29 -16.88
CA ALA A 89 38.45 -10.16 -17.66
C ALA A 89 39.96 -9.98 -17.49
N SER A 90 40.45 -9.96 -16.26
CA SER A 90 41.90 -9.86 -15.95
C SER A 90 42.69 -11.01 -16.58
N GLN A 91 42.17 -12.23 -16.54
CA GLN A 91 42.82 -13.39 -17.18
C GLN A 91 42.83 -13.24 -18.71
N SER A 92 41.74 -12.79 -19.32
CA SER A 92 41.67 -12.60 -20.77
C SER A 92 42.68 -11.54 -21.27
N GLU A 93 42.87 -10.46 -20.51
CA GLU A 93 43.86 -9.42 -20.82
C GLU A 93 45.29 -9.94 -20.73
N THR A 94 45.60 -10.74 -19.69
CA THR A 94 46.93 -11.34 -19.54
C THR A 94 47.24 -12.34 -20.66
N ASN A 95 46.26 -13.16 -21.04
CA ASN A 95 46.38 -14.08 -22.18
C ASN A 95 46.61 -13.31 -23.49
N ALA A 96 45.81 -12.28 -23.78
CA ALA A 96 45.97 -11.46 -24.98
C ALA A 96 47.35 -10.77 -25.05
N LYS A 97 47.89 -10.37 -23.88
CA LYS A 97 49.25 -9.80 -23.79
C LYS A 97 50.34 -10.85 -24.04
N ALA A 98 50.16 -12.08 -23.55
CA ALA A 98 51.07 -13.19 -23.82
C ALA A 98 51.09 -13.53 -25.31
N ASP A 99 49.91 -13.61 -25.94
CA ASP A 99 49.79 -13.85 -27.38
C ASP A 99 50.48 -12.76 -28.19
N ARG A 100 50.25 -11.48 -27.86
CA ARG A 100 50.94 -10.37 -28.53
C ARG A 100 52.46 -10.48 -28.45
N ARG A 101 52.99 -10.88 -27.29
CA ARG A 101 54.44 -11.09 -27.09
C ARG A 101 54.96 -12.25 -27.94
N LEU A 102 54.25 -13.38 -27.96
CA LEU A 102 54.61 -14.53 -28.80
C LEU A 102 54.69 -14.14 -30.28
N HIS A 103 53.69 -13.41 -30.79
CA HIS A 103 53.69 -12.93 -32.18
C HIS A 103 54.86 -11.99 -32.49
N SER A 104 55.26 -11.12 -31.55
CA SER A 104 56.42 -10.24 -31.76
C SER A 104 57.75 -11.00 -31.84
N CYS A 105 57.89 -12.11 -31.10
CA CYS A 105 59.10 -12.93 -31.10
C CYS A 105 59.27 -13.72 -32.40
N THR A 106 58.19 -14.22 -33.00
CA THR A 106 58.23 -15.03 -34.23
C THR A 106 58.50 -14.17 -35.48
N THR A 107 57.98 -12.93 -35.52
CA THR A 107 58.27 -12.01 -36.64
C THR A 107 59.72 -11.49 -36.65
N GLY A 108 60.43 -11.55 -35.52
CA GLY A 108 61.81 -11.09 -35.41
C GLY A 108 62.88 -12.14 -35.76
N THR A 109 62.50 -13.41 -35.97
CA THR A 109 63.43 -14.53 -36.19
C THR A 109 63.51 -15.02 -37.64
N THR A 110 62.78 -14.40 -38.59
CA THR A 110 62.75 -14.83 -40.01
C THR A 110 63.66 -13.95 -40.89
N THR A 111 64.88 -13.64 -40.47
CA THR A 111 65.90 -12.95 -41.31
C THR A 111 67.22 -13.65 -41.17
#